data_AF-X1MR61-F1
#
_entry.id   AF-X1MR61-F1
#
_cell.length_a   1.000
_cell.length_b   1.000
_cell.length_c   1.000
_cell.angle_alpha   90.00
_cell.angle_beta   90.00
_cell.angle_gamma   90.00
#
_symmetry.space_group_name_H-M   'P 1'
#
loop_
_entity.id
_entity.type
_entity.pdbx_description
1 polymer ?
#
loop_
_entity_poly.entity_id
_entity_poly.type
_entity_poly.pdbx_seq_one_letter_code
_entity_poly.pdbx_strand_id
1 'polypeptide(L)'
;MLNTGTLDASANGNTVNYYKAGDQLIKTPTANTYYNLTLSGTDIKTLTDNIIIDGNLTISGVTFNVDMYNISIRGNWINAGVFEEQTALVTFDGNASQTITNALGETFYNLTINKSAGNLILNDNITISDTLTMTTGNVNTGANIITLGTSTANPGTLIYNSGTVIGKFERWITTTAYPYLFPIGTESNYRSARATFSNITGAGGSIIS
;
A
#
# COMPACT_ATOMS: atom_id res chain seq x y z
N MET A 1 13.95 2.52 25.58
CA MET A 1 14.25 1.64 24.42
C MET A 1 15.62 1.04 24.61
N LEU A 2 15.89 -0.14 24.06
CA LEU A 2 17.22 -0.73 24.05
C LEU A 2 18.12 0.12 23.13
N ASN A 3 18.75 1.16 23.69
CA ASN A 3 19.64 2.06 22.94
C ASN A 3 20.95 1.36 22.53
N THR A 4 21.20 0.17 23.08
CA THR A 4 22.31 -0.72 22.76
C THR A 4 21.78 -2.16 22.69
N GLY A 5 22.37 -3.00 21.84
CA GLY A 5 22.01 -4.41 21.70
C GLY A 5 21.27 -4.77 20.40
N THR A 6 21.24 -6.06 20.11
CA THR A 6 20.62 -6.66 18.92
C THR A 6 19.15 -6.97 19.19
N LEU A 7 18.26 -6.62 18.26
CA LEU A 7 16.86 -7.02 18.30
C LEU A 7 16.65 -8.15 17.28
N ASP A 8 16.43 -9.37 17.73
CA ASP A 8 15.98 -10.47 16.87
C ASP A 8 14.44 -10.57 16.98
N ALA A 9 13.75 -10.20 15.91
CA ALA A 9 12.29 -10.11 15.88
C ALA A 9 11.62 -11.03 14.85
N SER A 10 12.41 -11.87 14.16
CA SER A 10 11.97 -12.62 12.98
C SER A 10 11.28 -13.96 13.30
N ALA A 11 11.38 -14.45 14.53
CA ALA A 11 10.79 -15.71 14.94
C ALA A 11 9.27 -15.76 14.74
N ASN A 12 8.76 -16.90 14.25
CA ASN A 12 7.33 -17.08 13.96
C ASN A 12 6.46 -16.80 15.19
N GLY A 13 5.42 -15.99 15.00
CA GLY A 13 4.48 -15.57 16.04
C GLY A 13 4.95 -14.37 16.87
N ASN A 14 6.20 -13.93 16.73
CA ASN A 14 6.71 -12.81 17.52
C ASN A 14 5.97 -11.51 17.22
N THR A 15 5.79 -10.67 18.23
CA THR A 15 5.14 -9.36 18.10
C THR A 15 5.96 -8.32 18.85
N VAL A 16 6.46 -7.32 18.11
CA VAL A 16 7.13 -6.16 18.71
C VAL A 16 6.15 -4.99 18.73
N ASN A 17 5.93 -4.41 19.91
CA ASN A 17 5.09 -3.22 20.06
C ASN A 17 5.93 -1.98 20.44
N TYR A 18 5.86 -0.93 19.62
CA TYR A 18 6.40 0.39 19.92
C TYR A 18 5.29 1.28 20.48
N TYR A 19 5.22 1.37 21.82
CA TYR A 19 4.11 1.98 22.57
C TYR A 19 4.50 3.20 23.42
N LYS A 20 5.69 3.77 23.22
CA LYS A 20 6.18 4.90 24.04
C LYS A 20 5.21 6.10 23.89
N ALA A 21 4.95 6.82 24.97
CA ALA A 21 4.35 8.15 24.88
C ALA A 21 5.37 9.15 24.31
N GLY A 22 4.96 9.97 23.36
CA GLY A 22 5.87 10.82 22.59
C GLY A 22 6.55 10.08 21.44
N ASP A 23 7.32 10.86 20.67
CA ASP A 23 8.01 10.38 19.49
C ASP A 23 8.95 9.21 19.81
N GLN A 24 9.00 8.25 18.91
CA GLN A 24 9.78 7.03 19.06
C GLN A 24 10.35 6.55 17.73
N LEU A 25 11.66 6.38 17.67
CA LEU A 25 12.31 5.68 16.56
C LEU A 25 12.02 4.18 16.64
N ILE A 26 11.70 3.58 15.51
CA ILE A 26 11.52 2.13 15.36
C ILE A 26 12.88 1.52 15.09
N LYS A 27 13.41 0.78 16.06
CA LYS A 27 14.74 0.15 15.95
C LYS A 27 14.71 -0.93 14.88
N THR A 28 15.59 -0.88 13.89
CA THR A 28 15.73 -1.96 12.91
C THR A 28 16.19 -3.28 13.57
N PRO A 29 15.46 -4.40 13.42
CA PRO A 29 15.88 -5.70 13.93
C PRO A 29 16.94 -6.34 13.02
N THR A 30 17.54 -7.44 13.47
CA THR A 30 18.41 -8.29 12.64
C THR A 30 17.69 -8.69 11.36
N ALA A 31 18.41 -8.66 10.23
CA ALA A 31 17.88 -8.92 8.89
C ALA A 31 16.69 -7.99 8.50
N ASN A 32 16.55 -6.85 9.18
CA ASN A 32 15.50 -5.86 8.94
C ASN A 32 14.08 -6.44 9.07
N THR A 33 13.92 -7.61 9.69
CA THR A 33 12.68 -8.37 9.68
C THR A 33 12.01 -8.39 11.05
N TYR A 34 10.76 -7.94 11.08
CA TYR A 34 9.80 -8.25 12.12
C TYR A 34 8.94 -9.44 11.69
N TYR A 35 8.52 -10.27 12.63
CA TYR A 35 7.37 -11.13 12.38
C TYR A 35 6.08 -10.29 12.40
N ASN A 36 5.56 -9.89 13.56
CA ASN A 36 4.51 -8.86 13.65
C ASN A 36 5.07 -7.55 14.22
N LEU A 37 4.58 -6.42 13.70
CA LEU A 37 4.89 -5.08 14.18
C LEU A 37 3.61 -4.37 14.61
N THR A 38 3.59 -3.88 15.85
CA THR A 38 2.53 -3.01 16.37
C THR A 38 3.10 -1.65 16.74
N LEU A 39 2.42 -0.60 16.32
CA LEU A 39 2.70 0.79 16.63
C LEU A 39 1.52 1.35 17.42
N SER A 40 1.75 1.76 18.67
CA SER A 40 0.71 2.23 19.59
C SER A 40 1.25 3.32 20.53
N GLY A 41 0.47 3.73 21.53
CA GLY A 41 0.84 4.84 22.41
C GLY A 41 0.37 6.17 21.83
N THR A 42 1.25 7.16 21.77
CA THR A 42 0.94 8.50 21.24
C THR A 42 2.00 8.99 20.27
N ASP A 43 1.68 10.06 19.54
CA ASP A 43 2.61 10.82 18.69
C ASP A 43 3.23 9.96 17.57
N ILE A 44 4.46 10.28 17.14
CA ILE A 44 5.04 9.74 15.91
C ILE A 44 5.93 8.52 16.19
N LYS A 45 5.75 7.47 15.39
CA LYS A 45 6.64 6.31 15.29
C LYS A 45 7.38 6.37 13.97
N THR A 46 8.70 6.53 13.99
CA THR A 46 9.49 6.80 12.78
C THR A 46 10.40 5.62 12.44
N LEU A 47 10.36 5.13 11.20
CA LEU A 47 11.35 4.15 10.72
C LEU A 47 12.75 4.76 10.68
N THR A 48 13.76 3.89 10.77
CA THR A 48 15.17 4.29 10.63
C THR A 48 15.91 3.51 9.54
N ASP A 49 15.23 2.56 8.89
CA ASP A 49 15.73 1.75 7.77
C ASP A 49 14.53 1.07 7.07
N ASN A 50 14.76 0.48 5.90
CA ASN A 50 13.81 -0.41 5.25
C ASN A 50 13.49 -1.60 6.16
N ILE A 51 12.25 -2.08 6.13
CA ILE A 51 11.84 -3.23 6.94
C ILE A 51 11.04 -4.25 6.14
N ILE A 52 11.10 -5.49 6.63
CA ILE A 52 10.27 -6.62 6.22
C ILE A 52 9.36 -6.97 7.41
N ILE A 53 8.10 -7.24 7.12
CA ILE A 53 7.12 -7.71 8.10
C ILE A 53 6.53 -9.03 7.59
N ASP A 54 6.97 -10.15 8.17
CA ASP A 54 6.52 -11.49 7.75
C ASP A 54 5.06 -11.79 8.12
N GLY A 55 4.56 -11.12 9.16
CA GLY A 55 3.19 -11.18 9.64
C GLY A 55 2.48 -9.84 9.44
N ASN A 56 1.75 -9.41 10.47
CA ASN A 56 0.87 -8.25 10.38
C ASN A 56 1.58 -6.95 10.81
N LEU A 57 1.23 -5.85 10.16
CA LEU A 57 1.44 -4.49 10.65
C LEU A 57 0.15 -3.98 11.29
N THR A 58 0.24 -3.45 12.50
CA THR A 58 -0.89 -2.78 13.18
C THR A 58 -0.48 -1.40 13.65
N ILE A 59 -1.17 -0.37 13.15
CA ILE A 59 -0.99 1.04 13.56
C ILE A 59 -2.24 1.43 14.35
N SER A 60 -2.09 1.67 15.65
CA SER A 60 -3.20 1.85 16.59
C SER A 60 -3.20 3.27 17.17
N GLY A 61 -3.78 4.22 16.43
CA GLY A 61 -4.00 5.59 16.91
C GLY A 61 -2.75 6.48 16.98
N VAL A 62 -1.67 6.08 16.30
CA VAL A 62 -0.41 6.86 16.21
C VAL A 62 -0.15 7.30 14.77
N THR A 63 0.79 8.23 14.60
CA THR A 63 1.35 8.53 13.29
C THR A 63 2.52 7.59 13.01
N PHE A 64 2.46 6.84 11.92
CA PHE A 64 3.56 6.03 11.43
C PHE A 64 4.27 6.75 10.29
N ASN A 65 5.46 7.27 10.55
CA ASN A 65 6.28 7.97 9.57
C ASN A 65 7.39 7.05 9.06
N VAL A 66 7.42 6.83 7.75
CA VAL A 66 8.40 5.92 7.15
C VAL A 66 9.73 6.57 6.82
N ASP A 67 9.86 7.89 6.92
CA ASP A 67 11.10 8.64 6.63
C ASP A 67 11.74 8.23 5.28
N MET A 68 10.91 7.99 4.27
CA MET A 68 11.29 7.50 2.93
C MET A 68 11.82 6.06 2.85
N TYR A 69 11.78 5.30 3.94
CA TYR A 69 12.15 3.88 3.95
C TYR A 69 11.01 2.96 3.52
N ASN A 70 11.35 1.92 2.77
CA ASN A 70 10.41 0.99 2.18
C ASN A 70 9.96 -0.11 3.17
N ILE A 71 8.76 -0.64 2.90
CA ILE A 71 8.16 -1.73 3.68
C ILE A 71 7.81 -2.87 2.72
N SER A 72 8.27 -4.08 3.02
CA SER A 72 7.70 -5.31 2.44
C SER A 72 6.87 -6.02 3.51
N ILE A 73 5.63 -6.39 3.17
CA ILE A 73 4.70 -7.00 4.11
C ILE A 73 4.11 -8.28 3.54
N ARG A 74 4.09 -9.34 4.35
CA ARG A 74 3.57 -10.67 4.00
C ARG A 74 2.28 -11.05 4.73
N GLY A 75 1.89 -10.30 5.75
CA GLY A 75 0.57 -10.37 6.39
C GLY A 75 -0.30 -9.14 6.14
N ASN A 76 -1.21 -8.86 7.06
CA ASN A 76 -2.24 -7.83 6.91
C ASN A 76 -1.72 -6.44 7.30
N TRP A 77 -2.21 -5.44 6.58
CA TRP A 77 -2.05 -4.02 6.91
C TRP A 77 -3.30 -3.52 7.64
N ILE A 78 -3.13 -3.17 8.92
CA ILE A 78 -4.22 -2.72 9.78
C ILE A 78 -3.85 -1.33 10.31
N ASN A 79 -4.51 -0.29 9.81
CA ASN A 79 -4.25 1.08 10.21
C ASN A 79 -5.50 1.75 10.79
N ALA A 80 -5.41 2.17 12.04
CA ALA A 80 -6.38 3.00 12.75
C ALA A 80 -5.74 4.31 13.24
N GLY A 81 -4.63 4.72 12.62
CA GLY A 81 -3.90 5.96 12.85
C GLY A 81 -3.63 6.69 11.54
N VAL A 82 -2.50 7.38 11.47
CA VAL A 82 -2.04 8.11 10.27
C VAL A 82 -0.82 7.40 9.72
N PHE A 83 -0.80 7.11 8.42
CA PHE A 83 0.40 6.69 7.72
C PHE A 83 0.98 7.91 6.98
N GLU A 84 2.17 8.35 7.37
CA GLU A 84 2.94 9.36 6.65
C GLU A 84 3.88 8.64 5.69
N GLU A 85 3.39 8.43 4.47
CA GLU A 85 4.00 7.59 3.44
C GLU A 85 5.27 8.19 2.81
N GLN A 86 5.41 9.50 2.85
CA GLN A 86 6.47 10.26 2.18
C GLN A 86 6.66 9.79 0.73
N THR A 87 7.86 9.34 0.36
CA THR A 87 8.15 8.79 -0.97
C THR A 87 8.34 7.27 -0.98
N ALA A 88 8.02 6.61 0.14
CA ALA A 88 8.33 5.20 0.32
C ALA A 88 7.51 4.27 -0.57
N LEU A 89 8.09 3.12 -0.86
CA LEU A 89 7.44 1.98 -1.47
C LEU A 89 6.93 1.02 -0.40
N VAL A 90 5.64 0.69 -0.49
CA VAL A 90 5.05 -0.46 0.20
C VAL A 90 4.85 -1.61 -0.79
N THR A 91 5.33 -2.79 -0.44
CA THR A 91 5.21 -4.01 -1.26
C THR A 91 4.42 -5.08 -0.52
N PHE A 92 3.35 -5.57 -1.13
CA PHE A 92 2.60 -6.74 -0.67
C PHE A 92 3.07 -7.98 -1.43
N ASP A 93 3.82 -8.86 -0.75
CA ASP A 93 4.48 -10.05 -1.31
C ASP A 93 4.18 -11.36 -0.55
N GLY A 94 3.14 -11.38 0.29
CA GLY A 94 2.71 -12.57 1.02
C GLY A 94 2.09 -13.64 0.13
N ASN A 95 2.27 -14.91 0.49
CA ASN A 95 1.73 -16.08 -0.23
C ASN A 95 0.27 -16.40 0.12
N ALA A 96 -0.24 -15.88 1.24
CA ALA A 96 -1.65 -15.94 1.60
C ALA A 96 -2.38 -14.68 1.13
N SER A 97 -3.71 -14.67 1.15
CA SER A 97 -4.45 -13.42 0.97
C SER A 97 -4.07 -12.43 2.07
N GLN A 98 -3.90 -11.16 1.69
CA GLN A 98 -3.57 -10.07 2.59
C GLN A 98 -4.68 -9.03 2.52
N THR A 99 -5.00 -8.41 3.65
CA THR A 99 -5.99 -7.33 3.71
C THR A 99 -5.33 -5.98 3.97
N ILE A 100 -5.90 -4.91 3.40
CA ILE A 100 -5.65 -3.53 3.81
C ILE A 100 -6.92 -3.01 4.49
N THR A 101 -6.78 -2.54 5.72
CA THR A 101 -7.88 -1.99 6.53
C THR A 101 -7.49 -0.62 7.07
N ASN A 102 -8.30 0.39 6.76
CA ASN A 102 -8.28 1.72 7.35
C ASN A 102 -9.65 2.37 7.14
N ALA A 103 -10.45 2.48 8.19
CA ALA A 103 -11.84 2.95 8.11
C ALA A 103 -11.99 4.39 7.56
N LEU A 104 -10.90 5.16 7.52
CA LEU A 104 -10.85 6.52 6.96
C LEU A 104 -10.30 6.55 5.52
N GLY A 105 -9.94 5.40 4.97
CA GLY A 105 -9.17 5.24 3.73
C GLY A 105 -7.67 5.24 3.98
N GLU A 106 -6.91 4.59 3.10
CA GLU A 106 -5.44 4.53 3.19
C GLU A 106 -4.79 5.22 1.99
N THR A 107 -3.64 5.85 2.20
CA THR A 107 -2.84 6.44 1.11
C THR A 107 -1.46 5.82 1.08
N PHE A 108 -1.03 5.36 -0.09
CA PHE A 108 0.34 4.93 -0.34
C PHE A 108 0.96 5.87 -1.39
N TYR A 109 2.24 6.18 -1.25
CA TYR A 109 2.94 6.93 -2.29
C TYR A 109 3.24 6.02 -3.47
N ASN A 110 4.06 4.99 -3.21
CA ASN A 110 4.32 3.90 -4.13
C ASN A 110 3.77 2.60 -3.57
N LEU A 111 3.05 1.83 -4.39
CA LEU A 111 2.50 0.53 -4.03
C LEU A 111 2.88 -0.52 -5.06
N THR A 112 3.51 -1.61 -4.61
CA THR A 112 3.77 -2.80 -5.42
C THR A 112 2.93 -3.98 -4.95
N ILE A 113 2.27 -4.62 -5.91
CA ILE A 113 1.49 -5.84 -5.73
C ILE A 113 2.26 -6.97 -6.40
N ASN A 114 2.84 -7.85 -5.58
CA ASN A 114 3.69 -8.95 -6.01
C ASN A 114 3.27 -10.25 -5.32
N LYS A 115 1.99 -10.59 -5.45
CA LYS A 115 1.40 -11.76 -4.80
C LYS A 115 1.42 -12.96 -5.74
N SER A 116 2.33 -13.90 -5.48
CA SER A 116 2.44 -15.16 -6.22
C SER A 116 1.24 -16.08 -5.97
N ALA A 117 0.55 -15.90 -4.84
CA ALA A 117 -0.67 -16.60 -4.43
C ALA A 117 -1.53 -15.70 -3.52
N GLY A 118 -2.82 -16.04 -3.42
CA GLY A 118 -3.80 -15.24 -2.69
C GLY A 118 -4.09 -13.88 -3.34
N ASN A 119 -5.12 -13.21 -2.85
CA ASN A 119 -5.51 -11.87 -3.32
C ASN A 119 -5.05 -10.79 -2.34
N LEU A 120 -4.76 -9.60 -2.83
CA LEU A 120 -4.80 -8.40 -2.00
C LEU A 120 -6.27 -7.99 -1.87
N ILE A 121 -6.79 -7.82 -0.66
CA ILE A 121 -8.19 -7.55 -0.40
C ILE A 121 -8.31 -6.18 0.27
N LEU A 122 -9.18 -5.33 -0.26
CA LEU A 122 -9.43 -4.01 0.31
C LEU A 122 -10.67 -4.05 1.19
N ASN A 123 -10.50 -3.79 2.47
CA ASN A 123 -11.62 -3.57 3.39
C ASN A 123 -12.11 -2.12 3.33
N ASP A 124 -11.27 -1.19 2.87
CA ASP A 124 -11.57 0.24 2.71
C ASP A 124 -10.94 0.79 1.42
N ASN A 125 -11.30 2.02 1.04
CA ASN A 125 -10.72 2.67 -0.14
C ASN A 125 -9.21 2.92 0.03
N ILE A 126 -8.47 2.84 -1.07
CA ILE A 126 -7.05 3.21 -1.08
C ILE A 126 -6.76 4.22 -2.19
N THR A 127 -5.82 5.13 -1.92
CA THR A 127 -5.23 6.03 -2.92
C THR A 127 -3.76 5.69 -3.10
N ILE A 128 -3.31 5.61 -4.35
CA ILE A 128 -1.89 5.55 -4.69
C ILE A 128 -1.54 6.90 -5.30
N SER A 129 -0.77 7.72 -4.59
CA SER A 129 -0.55 9.10 -4.99
C SER A 129 0.49 9.25 -6.11
N ASP A 130 1.42 8.29 -6.24
CA ASP A 130 2.42 8.27 -7.31
C ASP A 130 2.36 7.00 -8.17
N THR A 131 3.02 5.90 -7.78
CA THR A 131 3.16 4.73 -8.66
C THR A 131 2.48 3.48 -8.11
N LEU A 132 1.56 2.92 -8.91
CA LEU A 132 1.03 1.57 -8.72
C LEU A 132 1.76 0.59 -9.64
N THR A 133 2.46 -0.38 -9.07
CA THR A 133 3.09 -1.48 -9.79
C THR A 133 2.34 -2.80 -9.55
N MET A 134 1.80 -3.38 -10.62
CA MET A 134 1.17 -4.70 -10.60
C MET A 134 2.08 -5.73 -11.26
N THR A 135 2.90 -6.39 -10.45
CA THR A 135 3.84 -7.42 -10.90
C THR A 135 3.14 -8.76 -11.10
N THR A 136 2.37 -9.19 -10.09
CA THR A 136 1.52 -10.39 -10.10
C THR A 136 0.50 -10.32 -8.97
N GLY A 137 -0.58 -11.11 -9.11
CA GLY A 137 -1.63 -11.24 -8.11
C GLY A 137 -2.81 -10.31 -8.35
N ASN A 138 -3.99 -10.77 -7.93
CA ASN A 138 -5.21 -9.98 -8.08
C ASN A 138 -5.44 -9.07 -6.88
N VAL A 139 -6.18 -7.99 -7.12
CA VAL A 139 -6.70 -7.11 -6.07
C VAL A 139 -8.22 -7.21 -6.06
N ASN A 140 -8.79 -7.66 -4.96
CA ASN A 140 -10.23 -7.66 -4.74
C ASN A 140 -10.61 -6.41 -3.97
N THR A 141 -11.33 -5.51 -4.62
CA THR A 141 -11.76 -4.24 -4.04
C THR A 141 -13.13 -4.33 -3.36
N GLY A 142 -13.92 -5.37 -3.64
CA GLY A 142 -15.29 -5.48 -3.15
C GLY A 142 -16.12 -4.24 -3.53
N ALA A 143 -16.61 -3.52 -2.52
CA ALA A 143 -17.34 -2.27 -2.72
C ALA A 143 -16.43 -1.02 -2.86
N ASN A 144 -15.17 -1.16 -2.45
CA ASN A 144 -14.16 -0.11 -2.33
C ASN A 144 -13.51 0.21 -3.69
N ILE A 145 -12.67 1.23 -3.70
CA ILE A 145 -12.02 1.77 -4.88
C ILE A 145 -10.51 1.85 -4.65
N ILE A 146 -9.75 1.49 -5.68
CA ILE A 146 -8.36 1.90 -5.83
C ILE A 146 -8.35 3.18 -6.67
N THR A 147 -7.86 4.29 -6.13
CA THR A 147 -7.66 5.54 -6.88
C THR A 147 -6.18 5.74 -7.17
N LEU A 148 -5.81 5.85 -8.46
CA LEU A 148 -4.44 6.12 -8.91
C LEU A 148 -4.29 7.59 -9.31
N GLY A 149 -3.43 8.29 -8.58
CA GLY A 149 -3.20 9.73 -8.68
C GLY A 149 -4.09 10.55 -7.75
N THR A 150 -3.77 11.84 -7.61
CA THR A 150 -4.49 12.78 -6.72
C THR A 150 -5.11 13.97 -7.44
N SER A 151 -4.65 14.26 -8.66
CA SER A 151 -5.15 15.37 -9.48
C SER A 151 -4.70 15.21 -10.93
N THR A 152 -5.13 16.13 -11.79
CA THR A 152 -4.61 16.23 -13.15
C THR A 152 -3.16 16.74 -13.22
N ALA A 153 -2.64 17.35 -12.15
CA ALA A 153 -1.21 17.65 -12.03
C ALA A 153 -0.40 16.42 -11.59
N ASN A 154 -1.02 15.50 -10.84
CA ASN A 154 -0.40 14.30 -10.30
C ASN A 154 -1.27 13.07 -10.64
N PRO A 155 -1.28 12.62 -11.91
CA PRO A 155 -2.20 11.59 -12.35
C PRO A 155 -1.84 10.16 -11.92
N GLY A 156 -0.67 9.99 -11.31
CA GLY A 156 -0.09 8.69 -10.97
C GLY A 156 0.36 7.88 -12.18
N THR A 157 1.21 6.89 -11.92
CA THR A 157 1.78 5.98 -12.92
C THR A 157 1.32 4.56 -12.64
N LEU A 158 0.80 3.88 -13.69
CA LEU A 158 0.51 2.44 -13.63
C LEU A 158 1.63 1.69 -14.36
N ILE A 159 2.41 0.90 -13.63
CA ILE A 159 3.35 -0.08 -14.17
C ILE A 159 2.67 -1.45 -14.11
N TYR A 160 2.28 -2.00 -15.25
CA TYR A 160 1.48 -3.23 -15.31
C TYR A 160 2.23 -4.36 -16.00
N ASN A 161 2.38 -5.49 -15.32
CA ASN A 161 2.86 -6.76 -15.87
C ASN A 161 1.76 -7.84 -15.84
N SER A 162 1.11 -8.03 -14.69
CA SER A 162 0.07 -9.05 -14.49
C SER A 162 -0.84 -8.69 -13.32
N GLY A 163 -1.93 -9.45 -13.16
CA GLY A 163 -2.93 -9.28 -12.12
C GLY A 163 -4.21 -8.61 -12.61
N THR A 164 -5.29 -8.76 -11.85
CA THR A 164 -6.59 -8.16 -12.17
C THR A 164 -7.11 -7.40 -10.95
N VAL A 165 -7.61 -6.19 -11.17
CA VAL A 165 -8.47 -5.48 -10.22
C VAL A 165 -9.89 -6.02 -10.39
N ILE A 166 -10.37 -6.71 -9.37
CA ILE A 166 -11.72 -7.27 -9.29
C ILE A 166 -12.56 -6.26 -8.51
N GLY A 167 -13.40 -5.54 -9.25
CA GLY A 167 -14.19 -4.41 -8.75
C GLY A 167 -13.71 -3.09 -9.35
N LYS A 168 -13.60 -2.04 -8.52
CA LYS A 168 -13.49 -0.66 -9.01
C LYS A 168 -12.05 -0.16 -9.05
N PHE A 169 -11.70 0.45 -10.18
CA PHE A 169 -10.43 1.17 -10.36
C PHE A 169 -10.69 2.57 -10.88
N GLU A 170 -10.21 3.58 -10.17
CA GLU A 170 -10.24 4.97 -10.58
C GLU A 170 -8.83 5.44 -10.95
N ARG A 171 -8.70 6.18 -12.06
CA ARG A 171 -7.43 6.85 -12.38
C ARG A 171 -7.63 8.21 -13.03
N TRP A 172 -6.69 9.11 -12.79
CA TRP A 172 -6.65 10.45 -13.38
C TRP A 172 -6.17 10.43 -14.85
N ILE A 173 -6.76 11.32 -15.65
CA ILE A 173 -6.58 11.41 -17.11
C ILE A 173 -6.14 12.84 -17.48
N THR A 174 -5.03 12.94 -18.22
CA THR A 174 -4.34 14.22 -18.47
C THR A 174 -3.81 14.40 -19.89
N THR A 175 -3.67 13.32 -20.66
CA THR A 175 -3.13 13.36 -22.02
C THR A 175 -4.09 12.71 -23.01
N THR A 176 -4.15 13.28 -24.21
CA THR A 176 -4.82 12.66 -25.35
C THR A 176 -3.87 11.67 -26.04
N ALA A 177 -4.41 10.78 -26.86
CA ALA A 177 -3.69 9.84 -27.75
C ALA A 177 -3.03 8.59 -27.14
N TYR A 178 -2.68 8.54 -25.85
CA TYR A 178 -2.22 7.28 -25.21
C TYR A 178 -3.37 6.51 -24.57
N PRO A 179 -3.51 5.19 -24.82
CA PRO A 179 -4.56 4.40 -24.21
C PRO A 179 -4.28 4.19 -22.71
N TYR A 180 -5.20 4.68 -21.88
CA TYR A 180 -5.20 4.41 -20.46
C TYR A 180 -5.68 2.98 -20.22
N LEU A 181 -4.81 2.15 -19.65
CA LEU A 181 -5.15 0.79 -19.23
C LEU A 181 -5.90 0.82 -17.89
N PHE A 182 -7.01 0.10 -17.86
CA PHE A 182 -7.75 -0.27 -16.66
C PHE A 182 -7.64 -1.79 -16.53
N PRO A 183 -6.78 -2.31 -15.62
CA PRO A 183 -6.54 -3.74 -15.49
C PRO A 183 -7.67 -4.45 -14.72
N ILE A 184 -8.91 -4.21 -15.12
CA ILE A 184 -10.11 -4.73 -14.46
C ILE A 184 -10.58 -6.06 -15.03
N GLY A 185 -11.41 -6.76 -14.26
CA GLY A 185 -12.03 -8.00 -14.69
C GLY A 185 -12.73 -8.73 -13.55
N THR A 186 -12.72 -10.05 -13.64
CA THR A 186 -13.28 -10.97 -12.63
C THR A 186 -12.18 -11.88 -12.12
N GLU A 187 -12.45 -12.66 -11.07
CA GLU A 187 -11.49 -13.65 -10.56
C GLU A 187 -10.98 -14.63 -11.63
N SER A 188 -11.84 -14.99 -12.58
CA SER A 188 -11.52 -16.00 -13.60
C SER A 188 -11.12 -15.40 -14.95
N ASN A 189 -11.45 -14.13 -15.20
CA ASN A 189 -11.23 -13.52 -16.51
C ASN A 189 -10.68 -12.10 -16.36
N TYR A 190 -9.46 -11.91 -16.86
CA TYR A 190 -8.92 -10.59 -17.15
C TYR A 190 -9.64 -10.01 -18.37
N ARG A 191 -10.39 -8.92 -18.17
CA ARG A 191 -11.16 -8.23 -19.22
C ARG A 191 -10.87 -6.74 -19.17
N SER A 192 -9.59 -6.40 -19.34
CA SER A 192 -9.14 -5.01 -19.25
C SER A 192 -9.88 -4.10 -20.22
N ALA A 193 -10.09 -2.86 -19.77
CA ALA A 193 -10.53 -1.78 -20.62
C ALA A 193 -9.32 -0.91 -21.02
N ARG A 194 -9.36 -0.37 -22.23
CA ARG A 194 -8.43 0.65 -22.71
C ARG A 194 -9.23 1.84 -23.18
N ALA A 195 -8.99 3.00 -22.59
CA ALA A 195 -9.66 4.23 -22.97
C ALA A 195 -8.68 5.19 -23.65
N THR A 196 -9.03 5.66 -24.84
CA THR A 196 -8.26 6.68 -25.57
C THR A 196 -9.12 7.92 -25.73
N PHE A 197 -8.55 9.08 -25.43
CA PHE A 197 -9.26 10.36 -25.52
C PHE A 197 -8.75 11.15 -26.72
N SER A 198 -9.67 11.52 -27.61
CA SER A 198 -9.40 12.37 -28.78
C SER A 198 -9.41 13.86 -28.42
N ASN A 199 -10.05 14.24 -27.32
CA ASN A 199 -10.05 15.59 -26.78
C ASN A 199 -10.28 15.53 -25.26
N ILE A 200 -9.61 16.39 -24.50
CA ILE A 200 -9.84 16.62 -23.07
C ILE A 200 -10.18 18.11 -22.94
N THR A 201 -11.46 18.44 -22.81
CA THR A 201 -11.92 19.83 -22.62
C THR A 201 -11.92 20.18 -21.14
N GLY A 202 -11.33 21.32 -20.75
CA GLY A 202 -11.15 21.72 -19.35
C GLY A 202 -9.83 21.20 -18.76
N ALA A 203 -9.74 21.09 -17.43
CA ALA A 203 -8.51 20.68 -16.74
C ALA A 203 -8.24 19.15 -16.76
N GLY A 204 -9.15 18.34 -17.31
CA GLY A 204 -9.15 16.87 -17.18
C GLY A 204 -10.02 16.38 -16.02
N GLY A 205 -9.83 15.12 -15.61
CA GLY A 205 -10.57 14.50 -14.50
C GLY A 205 -10.15 13.06 -14.25
N SER A 206 -10.83 12.38 -13.34
CA SER A 206 -10.67 10.94 -13.10
C SER A 206 -11.80 10.13 -13.74
N ILE A 207 -11.53 8.86 -14.01
CA ILE A 207 -12.52 7.89 -14.50
C ILE A 207 -12.49 6.68 -13.59
N ILE A 208 -13.68 6.24 -13.18
CA ILE A 208 -13.91 4.99 -12.46
C ILE A 208 -14.44 3.92 -13.42
N SER A 209 -13.82 2.75 -13.39
CA SER A 209 -14.23 1.55 -14.14
C SER A 209 -14.67 0.44 -13.22
#